data_AF-A0A9X0CFY2-F1
#
_entry.id   AF-A0A9X0CFY2-F1
#
_cell.length_a   1.000
_cell.length_b   1.000
_cell.length_c   1.000
_cell.angle_alpha   90.00
_cell.angle_beta   90.00
_cell.angle_gamma   90.00
#
_symmetry.space_group_name_H-M   'P 1'
#
loop_
_entity.id
_entity.type
_entity.pdbx_description
1 polymer ?
#
loop_
_entity_poly.entity_id
_entity_poly.type
_entity_poly.pdbx_seq_one_letter_code
_entity_poly.pdbx_strand_id
1 'polypeptide(L)'
;MYANDNGYQQLLSADDQLFLYESAGILIVASGAVPEKQLLYMKDLLSPIILKFDSLVTKLLSETDDVSSSAYAQHLYHLVAYASRASKAFPNQQALKGSGCAPCFTEALPIFLRALTIPIHRDTIHSGVRQYLHRMIVCLGEGVLPFIPVAVSHLLEDCTARDIQEFIPLINQIVTRFKHQIGPFLRDVFMAIVNRIFTVLGKPADEKDVQAAKEKETLRRSYFLFVAAVVTNDVIVVLTSQTPQDLHQVLLTLIQGGVECPDPVAQKISFNILRKLVELWGGSNGLNGFGEFIYDSIVPASFVAPMKSTFDLNDAQTILALQEIALTQKMILQKQGGELIDFLQNKYLPTLHLAPGLIQEYTQALQHADIKTFKNYVKEGKFSNADDLIEIWDQAHIYEAKASCRTAVQRYRLRQRFLPPRSICPSGVRKKKGRFSKETCNSLQAWLTERISDPYPDATERLMLAQQHGLTLHQVKNWFSNARRRLRNKPSKRPKNLRQKRAGWKPEKDVTPSVSQSEKALALSPSKTQPAEQPQSIDNTNIAPQVMWNTVYNYPGVNSVIGPPQFAPFFATSAPYQLPWLPNVTLFSALLPASLNPPGPIC
;
A
#
# COMPACT_ATOMS: atom_id res chain seq x y z
N MET A 1 19.05 -30.48 21.61
CA MET A 1 19.13 -31.82 22.24
C MET A 1 19.98 -31.66 23.50
N TYR A 2 19.36 -31.48 24.66
CA TYR A 2 20.08 -31.40 25.93
C TYR A 2 19.50 -32.41 26.90
N ALA A 3 20.38 -33.24 27.45
CA ALA A 3 20.08 -34.26 28.43
C ALA A 3 19.79 -33.59 29.78
N ASN A 4 18.72 -34.02 30.46
CA ASN A 4 18.52 -33.74 31.88
C ASN A 4 19.41 -34.68 32.71
N ASP A 5 19.88 -34.19 33.86
CA ASP A 5 20.72 -34.86 34.88
C ASP A 5 20.22 -36.21 35.43
N ASN A 6 19.10 -36.75 34.91
CA ASN A 6 18.46 -37.95 35.44
C ASN A 6 18.62 -39.19 34.54
N GLY A 7 19.38 -39.12 33.44
CA GLY A 7 19.66 -40.29 32.58
C GLY A 7 18.47 -40.87 31.81
N TYR A 8 17.26 -40.32 31.97
CA TYR A 8 16.09 -40.68 31.17
C TYR A 8 16.06 -39.85 29.88
N GLN A 9 16.07 -40.52 28.73
CA GLN A 9 15.71 -39.89 27.46
C GLN A 9 14.29 -39.31 27.60
N GLN A 10 14.10 -38.03 27.26
CA GLN A 10 12.76 -37.47 27.10
C GLN A 10 12.02 -38.31 26.04
N LEU A 11 11.09 -39.14 26.49
CA LEU A 11 10.29 -40.02 25.62
C LEU A 11 9.38 -39.22 24.66
N LEU A 12 9.12 -37.95 24.98
CA LEU A 12 8.25 -37.04 24.22
C LEU A 12 8.91 -35.67 24.08
N SER A 13 8.82 -35.10 22.88
CA SER A 13 9.29 -33.73 22.64
C SER A 13 8.44 -32.72 23.41
N ALA A 14 8.94 -31.48 23.58
CA ALA A 14 8.17 -30.42 24.22
C ALA A 14 6.85 -30.11 23.47
N ASP A 15 6.85 -30.25 22.14
CA ASP A 15 5.65 -30.08 21.32
C ASP A 15 4.66 -31.23 21.49
N ASP A 16 5.13 -32.47 21.63
CA ASP A 16 4.26 -33.63 21.91
C ASP A 16 3.56 -33.51 23.27
N GLN A 17 4.28 -32.97 24.27
CA GLN A 17 3.72 -32.72 25.59
C GLN A 17 2.56 -31.71 25.55
N LEU A 18 2.58 -30.72 24.64
CA LEU A 18 1.47 -29.78 24.45
C LEU A 18 0.17 -30.51 24.06
N PHE A 19 0.26 -31.53 23.20
CA PHE A 19 -0.89 -32.32 22.77
C PHE A 19 -1.43 -33.23 23.88
N LEU A 20 -0.59 -33.69 24.81
CA LEU A 20 -1.05 -34.43 25.98
C LEU A 20 -1.92 -33.57 26.89
N TYR A 21 -1.53 -32.32 27.16
CA TYR A 21 -2.33 -31.41 27.97
C TYR A 21 -3.61 -30.98 27.27
N GLU A 22 -3.57 -30.78 25.94
CA GLU A 22 -4.77 -30.56 25.13
C GLU A 22 -5.74 -31.75 25.22
N SER A 23 -5.23 -32.97 25.07
CA SER A 23 -6.01 -34.22 25.15
C SER A 23 -6.57 -34.46 26.55
N ALA A 24 -5.77 -34.25 27.59
CA ALA A 24 -6.19 -34.38 28.99
C ALA A 24 -7.33 -33.40 29.31
N GLY A 25 -7.21 -32.15 28.87
CA GLY A 25 -8.29 -31.16 29.01
C GLY A 25 -9.57 -31.62 28.33
N ILE A 26 -9.49 -32.10 27.09
CA ILE A 26 -10.64 -32.60 26.33
C ILE A 26 -11.28 -33.81 27.04
N LEU A 27 -10.48 -34.76 27.53
CA LEU A 27 -10.97 -35.94 28.25
C LEU A 27 -11.71 -35.56 29.53
N ILE A 28 -11.20 -34.58 30.29
CA ILE A 28 -11.88 -34.10 31.51
C ILE A 28 -13.27 -33.56 31.18
N VAL A 29 -13.37 -32.73 30.14
CA VAL A 29 -14.65 -32.12 29.71
C VAL A 29 -15.61 -33.14 29.10
N ALA A 30 -15.08 -34.07 28.30
CA ALA A 30 -15.87 -35.10 27.62
C ALA A 30 -16.21 -36.31 28.51
N SER A 31 -15.70 -36.37 29.75
CA SER A 31 -15.88 -37.50 30.67
C SER A 31 -17.32 -37.77 31.09
N GLY A 32 -18.25 -36.84 30.85
CA GLY A 32 -19.62 -36.90 31.36
C GLY A 32 -19.73 -36.74 32.89
N ALA A 33 -18.63 -36.41 33.56
CA ALA A 33 -18.60 -36.18 35.00
C ALA A 33 -19.34 -34.88 35.39
N VAL A 34 -19.84 -34.83 36.63
CA VAL A 34 -20.46 -33.62 37.19
C VAL A 34 -19.43 -32.47 37.29
N PRO A 35 -19.86 -31.19 37.19
CA PRO A 35 -18.97 -30.03 37.16
C PRO A 35 -17.96 -29.97 38.32
N GLU A 36 -18.34 -30.41 39.52
CA GLU A 36 -17.46 -30.43 40.69
C GLU A 36 -16.27 -31.38 40.49
N LYS A 37 -16.51 -32.52 39.83
CA LYS A 37 -15.48 -33.52 39.54
C LYS A 37 -14.60 -33.10 38.36
N GLN A 38 -15.19 -32.44 37.36
CA GLN A 38 -14.43 -31.83 36.26
C GLN A 38 -13.48 -30.74 36.79
N LEU A 39 -13.95 -29.90 37.69
CA LEU A 39 -13.15 -28.89 38.38
C LEU A 39 -11.99 -29.53 39.15
N LEU A 40 -12.25 -30.58 39.91
CA LEU A 40 -11.22 -31.30 40.66
C LEU A 40 -10.12 -31.84 39.73
N TYR A 41 -10.51 -32.56 38.67
CA TYR A 41 -9.54 -33.10 37.71
C TYR A 41 -8.75 -32.02 36.97
N MET A 42 -9.39 -30.90 36.63
CA MET A 42 -8.70 -29.77 36.00
C MET A 42 -7.72 -29.11 36.97
N LYS A 43 -8.08 -29.02 38.25
CA LYS A 43 -7.18 -28.52 39.30
C LYS A 43 -5.99 -29.44 39.49
N ASP A 44 -6.19 -30.75 39.50
CA ASP A 44 -5.11 -31.75 39.61
C ASP A 44 -4.18 -31.69 38.39
N LEU A 45 -4.71 -31.38 37.20
CA LEU A 45 -3.92 -31.20 35.98
C LEU A 45 -3.06 -29.92 36.02
N LEU A 46 -3.61 -28.79 36.51
CA LEU A 46 -2.93 -27.49 36.47
C LEU A 46 -2.07 -27.19 37.71
N SER A 47 -2.40 -27.74 38.88
CA SER A 47 -1.68 -27.46 40.13
C SER A 47 -0.17 -27.75 40.04
N PRO A 48 0.28 -28.89 39.47
CA PRO A 48 1.72 -29.16 39.31
C PRO A 48 2.44 -28.14 38.42
N ILE A 49 1.74 -27.62 37.38
CA ILE A 49 2.28 -26.59 36.49
C ILE A 49 2.49 -25.30 37.27
N ILE A 50 1.46 -24.87 38.02
CA ILE A 50 1.48 -23.63 38.79
C ILE A 50 2.56 -23.67 39.87
N LEU A 51 2.66 -24.77 40.63
CA LEU A 51 3.68 -24.92 41.67
C LEU A 51 5.10 -24.93 41.10
N LYS A 52 5.31 -25.61 39.97
CA LYS A 52 6.62 -25.65 39.31
C LYS A 52 7.00 -24.30 38.71
N PHE A 53 6.01 -23.51 38.26
CA PHE A 53 6.22 -22.18 37.71
C PHE A 53 6.86 -21.25 38.74
N ASP A 54 6.30 -21.14 39.95
CA ASP A 54 6.86 -20.30 41.02
C ASP A 54 8.30 -20.69 41.37
N SER A 55 8.57 -21.99 41.50
CA SER A 55 9.92 -22.49 41.77
C SER A 55 10.92 -22.14 40.67
N LEU A 56 10.51 -22.22 39.40
CA LEU A 56 11.36 -21.89 38.27
C LEU A 56 11.62 -20.39 38.14
N VAL A 57 10.65 -19.54 38.46
CA VAL A 57 10.86 -18.08 38.48
C VAL A 57 11.96 -17.71 39.48
N THR A 58 11.93 -18.28 40.69
CA THR A 58 12.98 -18.05 41.69
C THR A 58 14.34 -18.52 41.20
N LYS A 59 14.41 -19.72 40.58
CA LYS A 59 15.67 -20.26 40.03
C LYS A 59 16.23 -19.40 38.90
N LEU A 60 15.38 -18.98 37.98
CA LEU A 60 15.76 -18.13 36.85
C LEU A 60 16.37 -16.81 37.32
N LEU A 61 15.78 -16.17 38.34
CA LEU A 61 16.29 -14.90 38.88
C LEU A 61 17.59 -15.05 39.70
N SER A 62 17.89 -16.24 40.22
CA SER A 62 19.12 -16.53 40.94
C SER A 62 20.25 -17.06 40.05
N GLU A 63 19.94 -17.44 38.81
CA GLU A 63 20.90 -18.06 37.89
C GLU A 63 21.82 -17.01 37.27
N THR A 64 23.11 -17.34 37.16
CA THR A 64 24.15 -16.45 36.60
C THR A 64 24.65 -16.92 35.24
N ASP A 65 24.45 -18.19 34.90
CA ASP A 65 24.78 -18.76 33.60
C ASP A 65 23.68 -18.48 32.55
N ASP A 66 24.04 -17.86 31.42
CA ASP A 66 23.10 -17.47 30.35
C ASP A 66 22.46 -18.70 29.67
N VAL A 67 23.21 -19.80 29.52
CA VAL A 67 22.69 -21.02 28.89
C VAL A 67 21.63 -21.68 29.77
N SER A 68 21.92 -21.81 31.07
CA SER A 68 21.00 -22.35 32.07
C SER A 68 19.78 -21.45 32.28
N SER A 69 19.99 -20.13 32.33
CA SER A 69 18.93 -19.11 32.41
C SER A 69 17.97 -19.19 31.20
N SER A 70 18.52 -19.32 29.99
CA SER A 70 17.72 -19.50 28.77
C SER A 70 16.88 -20.78 28.82
N ALA A 71 17.44 -21.88 29.32
CA ALA A 71 16.70 -23.14 29.50
C ALA A 71 15.56 -23.00 30.52
N TYR A 72 15.77 -22.28 31.63
CA TYR A 72 14.69 -21.99 32.58
C TYR A 72 13.60 -21.09 31.96
N ALA A 73 13.97 -20.10 31.15
CA ALA A 73 13.00 -19.27 30.43
C ALA A 73 12.16 -20.09 29.43
N GLN A 74 12.77 -21.03 28.71
CA GLN A 74 12.04 -21.97 27.85
C GLN A 74 11.11 -22.88 28.66
N HIS A 75 11.55 -23.36 29.82
CA HIS A 75 10.69 -24.14 30.70
C HIS A 75 9.48 -23.34 31.22
N LEU A 76 9.67 -22.05 31.59
CA LEU A 76 8.55 -21.17 31.96
C LEU A 76 7.57 -20.99 30.80
N TYR A 77 8.09 -20.77 29.58
CA TYR A 77 7.27 -20.72 28.36
C TYR A 77 6.41 -21.97 28.21
N HIS A 78 7.01 -23.16 28.33
CA HIS A 78 6.29 -24.43 28.17
C HIS A 78 5.23 -24.65 29.26
N LEU A 79 5.49 -24.28 30.52
CA LEU A 79 4.49 -24.39 31.59
C LEU A 79 3.24 -23.55 31.31
N VAL A 80 3.43 -22.31 30.87
CA VAL A 80 2.33 -21.42 30.46
C VAL A 80 1.61 -21.99 29.23
N ALA A 81 2.37 -22.55 28.28
CA ALA A 81 1.82 -23.17 27.09
C ALA A 81 0.98 -24.43 27.39
N TYR A 82 1.36 -25.25 28.38
CA TYR A 82 0.56 -26.41 28.82
C TYR A 82 -0.80 -25.98 29.37
N ALA A 83 -0.84 -24.97 30.24
CA ALA A 83 -2.09 -24.40 30.72
C ALA A 83 -2.94 -23.81 29.57
N SER A 84 -2.29 -23.13 28.62
CA SER A 84 -2.94 -22.60 27.41
C SER A 84 -3.57 -23.72 26.57
N ARG A 85 -2.87 -24.83 26.39
CA ARG A 85 -3.33 -26.00 25.62
C ARG A 85 -4.48 -26.74 26.30
N ALA A 86 -4.40 -26.93 27.62
CA ALA A 86 -5.52 -27.50 28.39
C ALA A 86 -6.80 -26.66 28.24
N SER A 87 -6.69 -25.33 28.14
CA SER A 87 -7.85 -24.45 27.92
C SER A 87 -8.58 -24.65 26.59
N LYS A 88 -7.97 -25.35 25.61
CA LYS A 88 -8.61 -25.61 24.30
C LYS A 88 -9.79 -26.57 24.38
N ALA A 89 -9.90 -27.34 25.45
CA ALA A 89 -11.10 -28.10 25.75
C ALA A 89 -12.37 -27.23 25.83
N PHE A 90 -12.19 -25.92 26.06
CA PHE A 90 -13.26 -24.93 26.15
C PHE A 90 -13.22 -23.99 24.93
N PRO A 91 -14.12 -24.14 23.95
CA PRO A 91 -14.12 -23.27 22.77
C PRO A 91 -14.58 -21.84 23.08
N ASN A 92 -15.35 -21.63 24.15
CA ASN A 92 -15.91 -20.33 24.52
C ASN A 92 -16.18 -20.24 26.04
N GLN A 93 -16.58 -19.03 26.48
CA GLN A 93 -16.88 -18.73 27.87
C GLN A 93 -18.04 -19.54 28.47
N GLN A 94 -19.05 -19.89 27.67
CA GLN A 94 -20.19 -20.66 28.15
C GLN A 94 -19.78 -22.11 28.44
N ALA A 95 -18.95 -22.71 27.59
CA ALA A 95 -18.42 -24.06 27.79
C ALA A 95 -17.58 -24.14 29.07
N LEU A 96 -16.71 -23.14 29.31
CA LEU A 96 -15.91 -23.11 30.54
C LEU A 96 -16.77 -22.93 31.79
N LYS A 97 -17.74 -22.00 31.77
CA LYS A 97 -18.66 -21.80 32.89
C LYS A 97 -19.51 -23.04 33.17
N GLY A 98 -20.02 -23.71 32.13
CA GLY A 98 -20.84 -24.92 32.25
C GLY A 98 -20.08 -26.11 32.86
N SER A 99 -18.77 -26.19 32.62
CA SER A 99 -17.91 -27.23 33.22
C SER A 99 -17.52 -26.98 34.68
N GLY A 100 -17.83 -25.79 35.23
CA GLY A 100 -17.35 -25.38 36.56
C GLY A 100 -15.85 -25.09 36.64
N CYS A 101 -15.05 -25.32 35.59
CA CYS A 101 -13.58 -25.21 35.59
C CYS A 101 -13.04 -23.77 35.50
N ALA A 102 -13.90 -22.74 35.43
CA ALA A 102 -13.48 -21.34 35.33
C ALA A 102 -12.50 -20.88 36.44
N PRO A 103 -12.67 -21.26 37.73
CA PRO A 103 -11.77 -20.85 38.80
C PRO A 103 -10.32 -21.29 38.57
N CYS A 104 -10.08 -22.49 38.02
CA CYS A 104 -8.73 -22.99 37.75
C CYS A 104 -7.90 -22.04 36.90
N PHE A 105 -8.51 -21.45 35.87
CA PHE A 105 -7.81 -20.53 34.96
C PHE A 105 -7.76 -19.11 35.49
N THR A 106 -8.79 -18.67 36.22
CA THR A 106 -8.82 -17.34 36.86
C THR A 106 -7.77 -17.23 37.97
N GLU A 107 -7.57 -18.28 38.76
CA GLU A 107 -6.54 -18.32 39.82
C GLU A 107 -5.12 -18.44 39.25
N ALA A 108 -4.95 -19.18 38.14
CA ALA A 108 -3.66 -19.33 37.49
C ALA A 108 -3.21 -18.05 36.73
N LEU A 109 -4.16 -17.27 36.23
CA LEU A 109 -3.90 -16.07 35.42
C LEU A 109 -2.97 -15.05 36.08
N PRO A 110 -3.20 -14.55 37.31
CA PRO A 110 -2.28 -13.61 37.96
C PRO A 110 -0.89 -14.20 38.19
N ILE A 111 -0.78 -15.51 38.41
CA ILE A 111 0.50 -16.20 38.62
C ILE A 111 1.32 -16.16 37.33
N PHE A 112 0.73 -16.53 36.20
CA PHE A 112 1.42 -16.47 34.91
C PHE A 112 1.68 -15.03 34.44
N LEU A 113 0.85 -14.06 34.82
CA LEU A 113 1.11 -12.66 34.49
C LEU A 113 2.34 -12.08 35.20
N ARG A 114 2.73 -12.62 36.36
CA ARG A 114 4.00 -12.26 37.02
C ARG A 114 5.21 -12.56 36.14
N ALA A 115 5.12 -13.45 35.13
CA ALA A 115 6.22 -13.66 34.20
C ALA A 115 6.54 -12.40 33.37
N LEU A 116 5.59 -11.49 33.18
CA LEU A 116 5.80 -10.27 32.41
C LEU A 116 6.74 -9.28 33.10
N THR A 117 6.92 -9.38 34.42
CA THR A 117 7.84 -8.53 35.19
C THR A 117 9.28 -9.02 35.16
N ILE A 118 9.55 -10.16 34.52
CA ILE A 118 10.89 -10.75 34.45
C ILE A 118 11.70 -9.98 33.39
N PRO A 119 12.85 -9.36 33.74
CA PRO A 119 13.62 -8.52 32.81
C PRO A 119 14.49 -9.32 31.83
N ILE A 120 14.72 -10.61 32.09
CA ILE A 120 15.60 -11.49 31.29
C ILE A 120 14.79 -12.39 30.35
N HIS A 121 15.37 -12.68 29.18
CA HIS A 121 14.75 -13.50 28.12
C HIS A 121 13.29 -13.13 27.79
N ARG A 122 12.97 -11.81 27.82
CA ARG A 122 11.62 -11.25 27.67
C ARG A 122 10.87 -11.84 26.47
N ASP A 123 11.49 -11.87 25.30
CA ASP A 123 10.87 -12.35 24.05
C ASP A 123 10.23 -13.74 24.21
N THR A 124 10.94 -14.68 24.85
CA THR A 124 10.47 -16.07 25.00
C THR A 124 9.34 -16.15 26.02
N ILE A 125 9.51 -15.51 27.19
CA ILE A 125 8.54 -15.54 28.28
C ILE A 125 7.26 -14.81 27.89
N HIS A 126 7.39 -13.61 27.32
CA HIS A 126 6.28 -12.77 26.89
C HIS A 126 5.50 -13.45 25.76
N SER A 127 6.15 -14.13 24.82
CA SER A 127 5.46 -14.92 23.79
C SER A 127 4.53 -15.98 24.39
N GLY A 128 4.99 -16.72 25.41
CA GLY A 128 4.18 -17.73 26.11
C GLY A 128 2.97 -17.13 26.82
N VAL A 129 3.20 -16.06 27.60
CA VAL A 129 2.12 -15.35 28.30
C VAL A 129 1.13 -14.73 27.31
N ARG A 130 1.59 -14.18 26.19
CA ARG A 130 0.73 -13.60 25.15
C ARG A 130 -0.18 -14.65 24.52
N GLN A 131 0.37 -15.83 24.18
CA GLN A 131 -0.41 -16.96 23.67
C GLN A 131 -1.46 -17.44 24.67
N TYR A 132 -1.12 -17.45 25.97
CA TYR A 132 -2.06 -17.75 27.04
C TYR A 132 -3.16 -16.69 27.14
N LEU A 133 -2.83 -15.40 27.09
CA LEU A 133 -3.81 -14.30 27.12
C LEU A 133 -4.79 -14.38 25.96
N HIS A 134 -4.32 -14.68 24.75
CA HIS A 134 -5.19 -14.91 23.59
C HIS A 134 -6.26 -15.97 23.85
N ARG A 135 -5.90 -17.07 24.54
CA ARG A 135 -6.84 -18.12 24.96
C ARG A 135 -7.74 -17.67 26.10
N MET A 136 -7.21 -16.98 27.11
CA MET A 136 -7.99 -16.51 28.25
C MET A 136 -9.06 -15.49 27.84
N ILE A 137 -8.80 -14.64 26.85
CA ILE A 137 -9.80 -13.73 26.27
C ILE A 137 -11.00 -14.51 25.67
N VAL A 138 -10.73 -15.66 25.07
CA VAL A 138 -11.78 -16.53 24.47
C VAL A 138 -12.54 -17.30 25.54
N CYS A 139 -11.82 -17.91 26.49
CA CYS A 139 -12.39 -18.86 27.46
C CYS A 139 -12.93 -18.20 28.73
N LEU A 140 -12.26 -17.18 29.29
CA LEU A 140 -12.74 -16.51 30.51
C LEU A 140 -13.71 -15.37 30.18
N GLY A 141 -13.61 -14.78 28.99
CA GLY A 141 -14.39 -13.60 28.62
C GLY A 141 -14.17 -12.47 29.64
N GLU A 142 -15.24 -11.93 30.20
CA GLU A 142 -15.18 -10.79 31.14
C GLU A 142 -14.31 -11.04 32.38
N GLY A 143 -14.09 -12.31 32.76
CA GLY A 143 -13.22 -12.65 33.89
C GLY A 143 -11.75 -12.24 33.71
N VAL A 144 -11.30 -12.00 32.48
CA VAL A 144 -9.93 -11.54 32.19
C VAL A 144 -9.77 -10.01 32.33
N LEU A 145 -10.86 -9.23 32.29
CA LEU A 145 -10.82 -7.77 32.23
C LEU A 145 -9.99 -7.10 33.35
N PRO A 146 -10.09 -7.51 34.63
CA PRO A 146 -9.30 -6.89 35.70
C PRO A 146 -7.79 -7.02 35.50
N PHE A 147 -7.35 -8.02 34.73
CA PHE A 147 -5.94 -8.35 34.53
C PHE A 147 -5.37 -7.70 33.26
N ILE A 148 -6.22 -7.26 32.32
CA ILE A 148 -5.78 -6.66 31.06
C ILE A 148 -4.92 -5.41 31.26
N PRO A 149 -5.30 -4.44 32.13
CA PRO A 149 -4.48 -3.24 32.33
C PRO A 149 -3.06 -3.56 32.77
N VAL A 150 -2.90 -4.49 33.71
CA VAL A 150 -1.59 -4.93 34.21
C VAL A 150 -0.80 -5.61 33.10
N ALA A 151 -1.42 -6.52 32.34
CA ALA A 151 -0.75 -7.22 31.26
C ALA A 151 -0.26 -6.28 30.15
N VAL A 152 -1.12 -5.35 29.70
CA VAL A 152 -0.81 -4.41 28.63
C VAL A 152 0.31 -3.45 29.04
N SER A 153 0.33 -2.95 30.28
CA SER A 153 1.39 -2.05 30.75
C SER A 153 2.78 -2.71 30.67
N HIS A 154 2.92 -3.97 31.12
CA HIS A 154 4.20 -4.67 31.07
C HIS A 154 4.60 -5.11 29.65
N LEU A 155 3.62 -5.44 28.79
CA LEU A 155 3.87 -5.78 27.38
C LEU A 155 4.33 -4.57 26.55
N LEU A 156 3.95 -3.35 26.97
CA LEU A 156 4.36 -2.09 26.31
C LEU A 156 5.65 -1.50 26.88
N GLU A 157 6.11 -1.96 28.04
CA GLU A 157 7.37 -1.55 28.66
C GLU A 157 8.55 -2.14 27.86
N ASP A 158 9.54 -1.29 27.53
CA ASP A 158 10.78 -1.66 26.82
C ASP A 158 10.60 -2.57 25.59
N CYS A 159 9.53 -2.37 24.82
CA CYS A 159 9.18 -3.20 23.69
C CYS A 159 10.03 -2.92 22.43
N THR A 160 10.38 -4.00 21.72
CA THR A 160 11.00 -3.96 20.38
C THR A 160 9.94 -3.88 19.26
N ALA A 161 10.37 -3.71 18.01
CA ALA A 161 9.46 -3.76 16.85
C ALA A 161 8.70 -5.09 16.74
N ARG A 162 9.36 -6.19 17.09
CA ARG A 162 8.78 -7.53 17.10
C ARG A 162 7.72 -7.67 18.18
N ASP A 163 8.02 -7.19 19.40
CA ASP A 163 7.07 -7.25 20.52
C ASP A 163 5.78 -6.49 20.21
N ILE A 164 5.89 -5.29 19.62
CA ILE A 164 4.73 -4.52 19.20
C ILE A 164 3.95 -5.26 18.12
N GLN A 165 4.61 -5.81 17.10
CA GLN A 165 3.94 -6.57 16.04
C GLN A 165 3.14 -7.75 16.59
N GLU A 166 3.67 -8.46 17.58
CA GLU A 166 2.98 -9.59 18.20
C GLU A 166 1.92 -9.14 19.23
N PHE A 167 2.08 -7.95 19.82
CA PHE A 167 1.10 -7.35 20.74
C PHE A 167 -0.15 -6.81 20.02
N ILE A 168 -0.01 -6.24 18.81
CA ILE A 168 -1.16 -5.67 18.09
C ILE A 168 -2.32 -6.67 17.86
N PRO A 169 -2.08 -7.92 17.44
CA PRO A 169 -3.13 -8.92 17.37
C PRO A 169 -3.86 -9.14 18.70
N LEU A 170 -3.16 -9.08 19.83
CA LEU A 170 -3.75 -9.22 21.15
C LEU A 170 -4.68 -8.05 21.48
N ILE A 171 -4.21 -6.81 21.30
CA ILE A 171 -5.06 -5.64 21.58
C ILE A 171 -6.25 -5.58 20.63
N ASN A 172 -6.10 -5.98 19.37
CA ASN A 172 -7.20 -6.09 18.42
C ASN A 172 -8.24 -7.12 18.88
N GLN A 173 -7.80 -8.29 19.35
CA GLN A 173 -8.71 -9.29 19.91
C GLN A 173 -9.46 -8.77 21.14
N ILE A 174 -8.77 -8.04 22.03
CA ILE A 174 -9.37 -7.40 23.21
C ILE A 174 -10.45 -6.39 22.79
N VAL A 175 -10.14 -5.49 21.85
CA VAL A 175 -11.07 -4.47 21.34
C VAL A 175 -12.30 -5.14 20.73
N THR A 176 -12.12 -6.13 19.86
CA THR A 176 -13.22 -6.82 19.19
C THR A 176 -14.08 -7.64 20.16
N ARG A 177 -13.46 -8.25 21.18
CA ARG A 177 -14.17 -9.10 22.15
C ARG A 177 -14.97 -8.30 23.16
N PHE A 178 -14.39 -7.23 23.71
CA PHE A 178 -14.96 -6.50 24.86
C PHE A 178 -15.62 -5.17 24.48
N LYS A 179 -15.32 -4.63 23.29
CA LYS A 179 -15.95 -3.42 22.74
C LYS A 179 -15.98 -2.26 23.75
N HIS A 180 -17.16 -1.80 24.14
CA HIS A 180 -17.35 -0.68 25.07
C HIS A 180 -16.78 -0.93 26.47
N GLN A 181 -16.70 -2.19 26.93
CA GLN A 181 -16.22 -2.52 28.28
C GLN A 181 -14.75 -2.18 28.48
N ILE A 182 -13.93 -2.32 27.43
CA ILE A 182 -12.51 -1.95 27.47
C ILE A 182 -12.27 -0.47 27.12
N GLY A 183 -13.31 0.24 26.67
CA GLY A 183 -13.23 1.65 26.27
C GLY A 183 -12.55 2.56 27.30
N PRO A 184 -12.92 2.53 28.60
CA PRO A 184 -12.28 3.35 29.62
C PRO A 184 -10.76 3.16 29.70
N PHE A 185 -10.30 1.91 29.75
CA PHE A 185 -8.87 1.59 29.80
C PHE A 185 -8.14 2.01 28.51
N LEU A 186 -8.76 1.76 27.35
CA LEU A 186 -8.16 2.14 26.07
C LEU A 186 -8.04 3.67 25.93
N ARG A 187 -8.94 4.46 26.50
CA ARG A 187 -8.80 5.94 26.48
C ARG A 187 -7.48 6.40 27.07
N ASP A 188 -7.07 5.79 28.18
CA ASP A 188 -5.87 6.20 28.92
C ASP A 188 -4.58 5.71 28.25
N VAL A 189 -4.63 4.57 27.55
CA VAL A 189 -3.44 3.89 26.99
C VAL A 189 -3.31 4.07 25.46
N PHE A 190 -4.34 4.55 24.76
CA PHE A 190 -4.35 4.65 23.30
C PHE A 190 -3.16 5.45 22.77
N MET A 191 -2.95 6.69 23.25
CA MET A 191 -1.81 7.49 22.79
C MET A 191 -0.47 6.94 23.25
N ALA A 192 -0.40 6.25 24.38
CA ALA A 192 0.82 5.56 24.79
C ALA A 192 1.21 4.48 23.75
N ILE A 193 0.25 3.67 23.29
CA ILE A 193 0.47 2.67 22.23
C ILE A 193 0.90 3.34 20.93
N VAL A 194 0.17 4.38 20.50
CA VAL A 194 0.47 5.12 19.26
C VAL A 194 1.90 5.68 19.31
N ASN A 195 2.26 6.38 20.38
CA ASN A 195 3.58 6.98 20.54
C ASN A 195 4.70 5.93 20.58
N ARG A 196 4.48 4.77 21.22
CA ARG A 196 5.45 3.67 21.22
C ARG A 196 5.65 3.09 19.81
N ILE A 197 4.58 2.84 19.06
CA ILE A 197 4.66 2.39 17.67
C ILE A 197 5.49 3.37 16.84
N PHE A 198 5.20 4.67 16.93
CA PHE A 198 5.91 5.69 16.16
C PHE A 198 7.37 5.87 16.60
N THR A 199 7.67 5.73 17.90
CA THR A 199 9.04 5.72 18.42
C THR A 199 9.86 4.59 17.78
N VAL A 200 9.27 3.41 17.64
CA VAL A 200 9.95 2.26 17.03
C VAL A 200 10.06 2.40 15.51
N LEU A 201 9.01 2.89 14.84
CA LEU A 201 9.05 3.16 13.40
C LEU A 201 10.08 4.23 13.02
N GLY A 202 10.37 5.18 13.92
CA GLY A 202 11.29 6.28 13.66
C GLY A 202 12.77 6.03 13.91
N LYS A 203 13.15 4.91 14.50
CA LYS A 203 14.55 4.47 14.49
C LYS A 203 14.95 4.17 13.04
N PRO A 204 16.04 4.68 12.45
CA PRO A 204 16.43 4.33 11.08
C PRO A 204 16.72 2.83 10.97
N ALA A 205 16.35 2.21 9.84
CA ALA A 205 16.73 0.83 9.53
C ALA A 205 17.92 0.91 8.58
N ASP A 206 18.88 0.01 8.73
CA ASP A 206 19.93 -0.14 7.72
C ASP A 206 19.27 -0.54 6.40
N GLU A 207 19.52 0.22 5.33
CA GLU A 207 18.95 -0.04 4.00
C GLU A 207 19.38 -1.40 3.43
N LYS A 208 20.46 -1.98 3.97
CA LYS A 208 20.92 -3.33 3.62
C LYS A 208 20.20 -4.45 4.40
N ASP A 209 19.50 -4.11 5.48
CA ASP A 209 18.73 -5.06 6.27
C ASP A 209 17.29 -5.18 5.74
N VAL A 210 17.13 -6.10 4.78
CA VAL A 210 15.84 -6.44 4.18
C VAL A 210 14.82 -6.92 5.24
N GLN A 211 15.30 -7.57 6.30
CA GLN A 211 14.44 -8.08 7.36
C GLN A 211 13.90 -6.94 8.22
N ALA A 212 14.75 -6.00 8.64
CA ALA A 212 14.32 -4.81 9.38
C ALA A 212 13.36 -3.92 8.55
N ALA A 213 13.60 -3.80 7.24
CA ALA A 213 12.70 -3.07 6.35
C ALA A 213 11.29 -3.71 6.29
N LYS A 214 11.21 -5.04 6.16
CA LYS A 214 9.96 -5.80 6.14
C LYS A 214 9.23 -5.76 7.48
N GLU A 215 9.96 -5.83 8.59
CA GLU A 215 9.41 -5.70 9.94
C GLU A 215 8.76 -4.32 10.12
N LYS A 216 9.40 -3.24 9.66
CA LYS A 216 8.79 -1.89 9.70
C LYS A 216 7.54 -1.75 8.83
N GLU A 217 7.56 -2.31 7.62
CA GLU A 217 6.38 -2.33 6.76
C GLU A 217 5.20 -3.06 7.44
N THR A 218 5.49 -4.21 8.04
CA THR A 218 4.50 -4.99 8.80
C THR A 218 3.99 -4.23 10.02
N LEU A 219 4.87 -3.54 10.74
CA LEU A 219 4.51 -2.70 11.89
C LEU A 219 3.60 -1.52 11.49
N ARG A 220 3.85 -0.89 10.33
CA ARG A 220 2.95 0.15 9.77
C ARG A 220 1.56 -0.41 9.47
N ARG A 221 1.46 -1.60 8.87
CA ARG A 221 0.16 -2.27 8.66
C ARG A 221 -0.53 -2.54 10.00
N SER A 222 0.20 -3.04 10.99
CA SER A 222 -0.33 -3.31 12.33
C SER A 222 -0.87 -2.04 13.01
N TYR A 223 -0.22 -0.88 12.84
CA TYR A 223 -0.76 0.40 13.30
C TYR A 223 -2.15 0.70 12.71
N PHE A 224 -2.29 0.62 11.39
CA PHE A 224 -3.58 0.88 10.76
C PHE A 224 -4.64 -0.15 11.15
N LEU A 225 -4.26 -1.42 11.34
CA LEU A 225 -5.17 -2.44 11.86
C LEU A 225 -5.63 -2.13 13.29
N PHE A 226 -4.78 -1.58 14.13
CA PHE A 226 -5.13 -1.15 15.48
C PHE A 226 -6.15 0.00 15.46
N VAL A 227 -5.88 1.04 14.67
CA VAL A 227 -6.82 2.17 14.51
C VAL A 227 -8.14 1.67 13.90
N ALA A 228 -8.09 0.79 12.90
CA ALA A 228 -9.28 0.16 12.34
C ALA A 228 -10.07 -0.59 13.40
N ALA A 229 -9.43 -1.39 14.26
CA ALA A 229 -10.12 -2.11 15.32
C ALA A 229 -10.88 -1.16 16.26
N VAL A 230 -10.29 -0.02 16.64
CA VAL A 230 -10.97 0.98 17.49
C VAL A 230 -12.19 1.59 16.78
N VAL A 231 -12.05 1.93 15.49
CA VAL A 231 -13.10 2.60 14.71
C VAL A 231 -14.23 1.65 14.30
N THR A 232 -13.93 0.41 13.92
CA THR A 232 -14.93 -0.54 13.39
C THR A 232 -15.69 -1.30 14.46
N ASN A 233 -15.17 -1.41 15.69
CA ASN A 233 -15.81 -2.15 16.80
C ASN A 233 -16.62 -1.25 17.75
N ASP A 234 -17.07 -0.09 17.27
CA ASP A 234 -17.89 0.88 18.02
C ASP A 234 -17.22 1.42 19.30
N VAL A 235 -15.88 1.43 19.36
CA VAL A 235 -15.10 2.00 20.48
C VAL A 235 -14.52 3.37 20.11
N ILE A 236 -15.19 4.08 19.20
CA ILE A 236 -14.77 5.37 18.65
C ILE A 236 -14.59 6.46 19.71
N VAL A 237 -15.28 6.32 20.85
CA VAL A 237 -15.14 7.21 22.02
C VAL A 237 -13.68 7.30 22.48
N VAL A 238 -12.87 6.27 22.25
CA VAL A 238 -11.43 6.31 22.54
C VAL A 238 -10.73 7.42 21.76
N LEU A 239 -11.08 7.63 20.48
CA LEU A 239 -10.51 8.69 19.65
C LEU A 239 -11.02 10.06 20.06
N THR A 240 -12.33 10.21 20.32
CA THR A 240 -12.91 11.52 20.69
C THR A 240 -12.53 11.98 22.10
N SER A 241 -12.01 11.07 22.93
CA SER A 241 -11.56 11.38 24.29
C SER A 241 -10.10 11.85 24.34
N GLN A 242 -9.37 11.75 23.23
CA GLN A 242 -8.01 12.28 23.14
C GLN A 242 -8.01 13.81 23.00
N THR A 243 -6.84 14.43 23.18
CA THR A 243 -6.70 15.86 22.91
C THR A 243 -7.01 16.16 21.43
N PRO A 244 -7.53 17.36 21.10
CA PRO A 244 -7.78 17.73 19.70
C PRO A 244 -6.52 17.61 18.83
N GLN A 245 -5.35 17.90 19.37
CA GLN A 245 -4.05 17.76 18.69
C GLN A 245 -3.74 16.30 18.37
N ASP A 246 -3.85 15.41 19.35
CA ASP A 246 -3.58 13.97 19.17
C ASP A 246 -4.55 13.35 18.18
N LEU A 247 -5.84 13.69 18.28
CA LEU A 247 -6.85 13.23 17.34
C LEU A 247 -6.52 13.69 15.91
N HIS A 248 -6.17 14.97 15.74
CA HIS A 248 -5.77 15.49 14.44
C HIS A 248 -4.53 14.78 13.89
N GLN A 249 -3.54 14.50 14.72
CA GLN A 249 -2.35 13.74 14.33
C GLN A 249 -2.73 12.34 13.85
N VAL A 250 -3.59 11.63 14.57
CA VAL A 250 -4.08 10.30 14.12
C VAL A 250 -4.79 10.42 12.79
N LEU A 251 -5.67 11.41 12.59
CA LEU A 251 -6.35 11.64 11.31
C LEU A 251 -5.38 11.90 10.15
N LEU A 252 -4.33 12.71 10.36
CA LEU A 252 -3.30 12.95 9.36
C LEU A 252 -2.50 11.69 9.02
N THR A 253 -2.21 10.82 10.00
CA THR A 253 -1.53 9.54 9.72
C THR A 253 -2.37 8.63 8.83
N LEU A 254 -3.72 8.71 8.89
CA LEU A 254 -4.60 7.96 8.00
C LEU A 254 -4.54 8.50 6.57
N ILE A 255 -4.50 9.82 6.39
CA ILE A 255 -4.32 10.44 5.07
C ILE A 255 -2.98 10.03 4.46
N GLN A 256 -1.90 10.11 5.25
CA GLN A 256 -0.57 9.68 4.83
C GLN A 256 -0.53 8.18 4.49
N GLY A 257 -1.20 7.34 5.28
CA GLY A 257 -1.35 5.90 5.00
C GLY A 257 -2.07 5.62 3.69
N GLY A 258 -3.08 6.43 3.35
CA GLY A 258 -3.83 6.33 2.09
C GLY A 258 -3.08 6.83 0.85
N VAL A 259 -2.22 7.84 1.01
CA VAL A 259 -1.62 8.58 -0.13
C VAL A 259 -0.13 8.30 -0.31
N GLU A 260 0.65 8.34 0.77
CA GLU A 260 2.12 8.28 0.71
C GLU A 260 2.67 6.88 0.93
N CYS A 261 1.90 5.99 1.55
CA CYS A 261 2.34 4.62 1.78
C CYS A 261 2.38 3.83 0.45
N PRO A 262 3.50 3.21 0.06
CA PRO A 262 3.58 2.40 -1.15
C PRO A 262 2.91 1.02 -1.02
N ASP A 263 2.37 0.70 0.16
CA ASP A 263 1.69 -0.57 0.43
C ASP A 263 0.17 -0.46 0.14
N PRO A 264 -0.35 -1.16 -0.89
CA PRO A 264 -1.77 -1.10 -1.25
C PRO A 264 -2.70 -1.63 -0.15
N VAL A 265 -2.21 -2.53 0.71
CA VAL A 265 -3.01 -3.07 1.82
C VAL A 265 -3.21 -1.99 2.89
N ALA A 266 -2.16 -1.28 3.28
CA ALA A 266 -2.26 -0.12 4.16
C ALA A 266 -3.16 0.97 3.57
N GLN A 267 -3.01 1.30 2.28
CA GLN A 267 -3.86 2.29 1.62
C GLN A 267 -5.35 1.92 1.72
N LYS A 268 -5.69 0.67 1.42
CA LYS A 268 -7.05 0.14 1.56
C LYS A 268 -7.56 0.26 3.00
N ILE A 269 -6.77 -0.14 3.99
CA ILE A 269 -7.16 -0.05 5.41
C ILE A 269 -7.39 1.41 5.80
N SER A 270 -6.49 2.32 5.42
CA SER A 270 -6.61 3.76 5.70
C SER A 270 -7.90 4.35 5.13
N PHE A 271 -8.22 4.11 3.85
CA PHE A 271 -9.48 4.58 3.26
C PHE A 271 -10.70 3.92 3.89
N ASN A 272 -10.60 2.66 4.32
CA ASN A 272 -11.70 2.01 5.04
C ASN A 272 -12.00 2.67 6.39
N ILE A 273 -10.94 3.04 7.12
CA ILE A 273 -11.07 3.80 8.37
C ILE A 273 -11.68 5.17 8.08
N LEU A 274 -11.15 5.92 7.11
CA LEU A 274 -11.65 7.24 6.73
C LEU A 274 -13.13 7.19 6.34
N ARG A 275 -13.54 6.20 5.54
CA ARG A 275 -14.95 5.95 5.20
C ARG A 275 -15.80 5.76 6.45
N LYS A 276 -15.35 4.93 7.40
CA LYS A 276 -16.10 4.68 8.64
C LYS A 276 -16.16 5.92 9.53
N LEU A 277 -15.11 6.73 9.57
CA LEU A 277 -15.13 8.02 10.26
C LEU A 277 -16.12 9.00 9.62
N VAL A 278 -16.20 9.06 8.29
CA VAL A 278 -17.24 9.84 7.59
C VAL A 278 -18.64 9.31 7.90
N GLU A 279 -18.82 8.00 7.97
CA GLU A 279 -20.10 7.40 8.35
C GLU A 279 -20.55 7.82 9.77
N LEU A 280 -19.60 7.95 10.70
CA LEU A 280 -19.86 8.30 12.10
C LEU A 280 -19.95 9.81 12.35
N TRP A 281 -19.07 10.61 11.76
CA TRP A 281 -18.88 12.03 12.06
C TRP A 281 -19.20 12.98 10.90
N GLY A 282 -19.53 12.47 9.71
CA GLY A 282 -19.75 13.30 8.53
C GLY A 282 -21.13 13.96 8.45
N GLY A 283 -22.04 13.73 9.40
CA GLY A 283 -23.37 14.35 9.42
C GLY A 283 -23.41 15.67 10.23
N SER A 284 -24.56 16.33 10.27
CA SER A 284 -24.77 17.60 10.99
C SER A 284 -24.56 17.50 12.51
N ASN A 285 -24.75 16.31 13.11
CA ASN A 285 -24.47 16.03 14.52
C ASN A 285 -23.08 15.41 14.74
N GLY A 286 -22.18 15.60 13.77
CA GLY A 286 -20.83 15.04 13.77
C GLY A 286 -19.86 15.74 14.72
N LEU A 287 -18.61 15.31 14.67
CA LEU A 287 -17.53 15.94 15.41
C LEU A 287 -17.25 17.34 14.82
N ASN A 288 -17.23 18.37 15.67
CA ASN A 288 -16.93 19.74 15.24
C ASN A 288 -15.58 19.82 14.51
N GLY A 289 -15.50 20.54 13.40
CA GLY A 289 -14.30 20.64 12.57
C GLY A 289 -14.02 19.44 11.66
N PHE A 290 -14.70 18.30 11.84
CA PHE A 290 -14.52 17.14 10.95
C PHE A 290 -15.08 17.39 9.54
N GLY A 291 -16.11 18.22 9.41
CA GLY A 291 -16.62 18.66 8.10
C GLY A 291 -15.54 19.36 7.26
N GLU A 292 -14.76 20.26 7.86
CA GLU A 292 -13.63 20.92 7.19
C GLU A 292 -12.55 19.90 6.80
N PHE A 293 -12.22 18.97 7.70
CA PHE A 293 -11.25 17.91 7.43
C PHE A 293 -11.65 17.00 6.25
N ILE A 294 -12.95 16.74 6.05
CA ILE A 294 -13.45 16.00 4.88
C ILE A 294 -13.02 16.70 3.59
N TYR A 295 -13.29 18.00 3.48
CA TYR A 295 -13.05 18.77 2.26
C TYR A 295 -11.58 19.16 2.06
N ASP A 296 -10.85 19.43 3.14
CA ASP A 296 -9.45 19.87 3.08
C ASP A 296 -8.47 18.70 2.96
N SER A 297 -8.84 17.50 3.43
CA SER A 297 -7.93 16.35 3.49
C SER A 297 -8.47 15.09 2.81
N ILE A 298 -9.67 14.60 3.18
CA ILE A 298 -10.17 13.29 2.69
C ILE A 298 -10.52 13.33 1.21
N VAL A 299 -11.24 14.37 0.76
CA VAL A 299 -11.62 14.55 -0.64
C VAL A 299 -10.36 14.66 -1.52
N PRO A 300 -9.38 15.54 -1.23
CA PRO A 300 -8.13 15.60 -2.00
C PRO A 300 -7.36 14.29 -2.00
N ALA A 301 -7.22 13.62 -0.85
CA ALA A 301 -6.53 12.33 -0.75
C ALA A 301 -7.12 11.27 -1.69
N SER A 302 -8.44 11.30 -1.88
CA SER A 302 -9.16 10.37 -2.78
C SER A 302 -8.77 10.52 -4.25
N PHE A 303 -8.25 11.67 -4.67
CA PHE A 303 -7.78 11.91 -6.04
C PHE A 303 -6.25 11.84 -6.14
N VAL A 304 -5.52 12.29 -5.11
CA VAL A 304 -4.06 12.27 -5.10
C VAL A 304 -3.49 10.86 -4.98
N ALA A 305 -4.10 9.98 -4.18
CA ALA A 305 -3.59 8.61 -4.01
C ALA A 305 -3.50 7.84 -5.35
N PRO A 306 -4.56 7.79 -6.20
CA PRO A 306 -4.47 7.14 -7.51
C PRO A 306 -3.52 7.81 -8.51
N MET A 307 -3.11 9.06 -8.28
CA MET A 307 -2.18 9.78 -9.15
C MET A 307 -0.70 9.48 -8.84
N LYS A 308 -0.40 8.83 -7.70
CA LYS A 308 0.97 8.49 -7.34
C LYS A 308 1.50 7.36 -8.22
N SER A 309 2.79 7.42 -8.54
CA SER A 309 3.48 6.39 -9.34
C SER A 309 3.48 5.00 -8.68
N THR A 310 3.30 4.94 -7.36
CA THR A 310 3.19 3.71 -6.57
C THR A 310 1.82 3.04 -6.69
N PHE A 311 0.81 3.71 -7.25
CA PHE A 311 -0.56 3.20 -7.37
C PHE A 311 -0.74 2.38 -8.66
N ASP A 312 -0.22 1.15 -8.68
CA ASP A 312 -0.28 0.27 -9.86
C ASP A 312 -1.64 -0.43 -10.04
N LEU A 313 -2.42 0.00 -11.05
CA LEU A 313 -3.72 -0.58 -11.40
C LEU A 313 -3.65 -2.02 -11.97
N ASN A 314 -2.45 -2.56 -12.23
CA ASN A 314 -2.28 -3.97 -12.57
C ASN A 314 -2.26 -4.87 -11.33
N ASP A 315 -2.00 -4.31 -10.14
CA ASP A 315 -2.06 -5.04 -8.88
C ASP A 315 -3.50 -5.15 -8.37
N ALA A 316 -3.90 -6.38 -8.04
CA ALA A 316 -5.20 -6.67 -7.47
C ALA A 316 -5.42 -5.96 -6.12
N GLN A 317 -4.39 -5.78 -5.29
CA GLN A 317 -4.55 -5.09 -4.00
C GLN A 317 -4.79 -3.59 -4.19
N THR A 318 -4.08 -2.95 -5.12
CA THR A 318 -4.33 -1.56 -5.52
C THR A 318 -5.74 -1.35 -6.06
N ILE A 319 -6.27 -2.30 -6.84
CA ILE A 319 -7.67 -2.25 -7.29
C ILE A 319 -8.63 -2.26 -6.09
N LEU A 320 -8.35 -3.02 -5.03
CA LEU A 320 -9.15 -3.01 -3.80
C LEU A 320 -9.06 -1.67 -3.06
N ALA A 321 -7.87 -1.04 -3.02
CA ALA A 321 -7.70 0.30 -2.48
C ALA A 321 -8.54 1.33 -3.27
N LEU A 322 -8.51 1.27 -4.61
CA LEU A 322 -9.31 2.13 -5.48
C LEU A 322 -10.83 1.96 -5.25
N GLN A 323 -11.28 0.72 -5.04
CA GLN A 323 -12.68 0.46 -4.71
C GLN A 323 -13.07 1.06 -3.34
N GLU A 324 -12.14 1.11 -2.39
CA GLU A 324 -12.37 1.70 -1.08
C GLU A 324 -12.39 3.24 -1.15
N ILE A 325 -11.57 3.84 -2.00
CA ILE A 325 -11.65 5.27 -2.34
C ILE A 325 -13.03 5.61 -2.90
N ALA A 326 -13.53 4.83 -3.87
CA ALA A 326 -14.85 5.04 -4.46
C ALA A 326 -15.99 4.90 -3.42
N LEU A 327 -15.86 3.95 -2.48
CA LEU A 327 -16.79 3.80 -1.36
C LEU A 327 -16.73 5.00 -0.40
N THR A 328 -15.53 5.53 -0.16
CA THR A 328 -15.32 6.71 0.69
C THR A 328 -16.02 7.93 0.10
N GLN A 329 -15.83 8.20 -1.20
CA GLN A 329 -16.50 9.30 -1.89
C GLN A 329 -18.04 9.18 -1.87
N LYS A 330 -18.57 7.97 -2.08
CA LYS A 330 -20.01 7.71 -1.98
C LYS A 330 -20.55 7.92 -0.55
N MET A 331 -19.77 7.54 0.47
CA MET A 331 -20.14 7.79 1.86
C MET A 331 -20.15 9.28 2.19
N ILE A 332 -19.16 10.05 1.69
CA ILE A 332 -19.17 11.51 1.84
C ILE A 332 -20.41 12.09 1.18
N LEU A 333 -20.75 11.68 -0.05
CA LEU A 333 -21.96 12.13 -0.73
C LEU A 333 -23.22 11.82 0.09
N GLN A 334 -23.30 10.62 0.67
CA GLN A 334 -24.46 10.22 1.48
C GLN A 334 -24.64 11.13 2.71
N LYS A 335 -23.53 11.60 3.30
CA LYS A 335 -23.55 12.39 4.53
C LYS A 335 -23.65 13.90 4.30
N GLN A 336 -23.01 14.40 3.25
CA GLN A 336 -22.93 15.83 2.91
C GLN A 336 -23.93 16.26 1.83
N GLY A 337 -24.51 15.32 1.09
CA GLY A 337 -25.50 15.61 0.05
C GLY A 337 -24.95 16.49 -1.07
N GLY A 338 -25.72 17.49 -1.48
CA GLY A 338 -25.40 18.38 -2.61
C GLY A 338 -24.15 19.24 -2.41
N GLU A 339 -23.74 19.49 -1.17
CA GLU A 339 -22.55 20.31 -0.85
C GLU A 339 -21.26 19.71 -1.42
N LEU A 340 -21.14 18.37 -1.40
CA LEU A 340 -20.00 17.69 -2.01
C LEU A 340 -19.93 17.94 -3.51
N ILE A 341 -21.07 17.91 -4.19
CA ILE A 341 -21.14 18.09 -5.64
C ILE A 341 -20.75 19.52 -6.01
N ASP A 342 -21.28 20.51 -5.29
CA ASP A 342 -20.93 21.92 -5.47
C ASP A 342 -19.44 22.17 -5.25
N PHE A 343 -18.89 21.65 -4.14
CA PHE A 343 -17.47 21.74 -3.84
C PHE A 343 -16.60 21.11 -4.93
N LEU A 344 -16.95 19.93 -5.43
CA LEU A 344 -16.21 19.26 -6.49
C LEU A 344 -16.28 20.04 -7.80
N GLN A 345 -17.46 20.55 -8.17
CA GLN A 345 -17.67 21.25 -9.44
C GLN A 345 -17.02 22.63 -9.47
N ASN A 346 -17.12 23.39 -8.37
CA ASN A 346 -16.80 24.81 -8.35
C ASN A 346 -15.48 25.14 -7.63
N LYS A 347 -15.01 24.29 -6.71
CA LYS A 347 -13.84 24.58 -5.86
C LYS A 347 -12.67 23.64 -6.08
N TYR A 348 -12.87 22.32 -6.10
CA TYR A 348 -11.75 21.36 -6.11
C TYR A 348 -11.35 20.88 -7.51
N LEU A 349 -12.22 20.25 -8.28
CA LEU A 349 -11.81 19.69 -9.60
C LEU A 349 -11.32 20.74 -10.61
N PRO A 350 -11.80 22.00 -10.61
CA PRO A 350 -11.23 23.05 -11.45
C PRO A 350 -9.75 23.34 -11.16
N THR A 351 -9.27 23.16 -9.92
CA THR A 351 -7.85 23.40 -9.57
C THR A 351 -6.93 22.32 -10.13
N LEU A 352 -7.49 21.16 -10.50
CA LEU A 352 -6.78 20.10 -11.22
C LEU A 352 -6.75 20.34 -12.74
N HIS A 353 -7.23 21.49 -13.22
CA HIS A 353 -7.29 21.87 -14.64
C HIS A 353 -8.07 20.87 -15.52
N LEU A 354 -9.12 20.26 -14.97
CA LEU A 354 -9.98 19.32 -15.71
C LEU A 354 -10.98 20.06 -16.60
N ALA A 355 -11.29 19.48 -17.76
CA ALA A 355 -12.31 20.02 -18.66
C ALA A 355 -13.70 20.02 -17.98
N PRO A 356 -14.52 21.08 -18.13
CA PRO A 356 -15.83 21.17 -17.47
C PRO A 356 -16.75 19.98 -17.76
N GLY A 357 -16.69 19.43 -18.99
CA GLY A 357 -17.47 18.24 -19.36
C GLY A 357 -17.08 16.99 -18.56
N LEU A 358 -15.79 16.81 -18.25
CA LEU A 358 -15.32 15.68 -17.42
C LEU A 358 -15.72 15.86 -15.95
N ILE A 359 -15.67 17.09 -15.44
CA ILE A 359 -16.13 17.43 -14.09
C ILE A 359 -17.62 17.10 -13.95
N GLN A 360 -18.42 17.47 -14.95
CA GLN A 360 -19.85 17.17 -14.97
C GLN A 360 -20.13 15.67 -15.10
N GLU A 361 -19.43 14.96 -15.97
CA GLU A 361 -19.56 13.50 -16.13
C GLU A 361 -19.22 12.76 -14.82
N TYR A 362 -18.11 13.13 -14.18
CA TYR A 362 -17.67 12.53 -12.92
C TYR A 362 -18.67 12.76 -11.80
N THR A 363 -19.12 14.01 -11.63
CA THR A 363 -20.09 14.36 -10.58
C THR A 363 -21.44 13.71 -10.80
N GLN A 364 -21.91 13.57 -12.05
CA GLN A 364 -23.12 12.81 -12.39
C GLN A 364 -22.96 11.31 -12.08
N ALA A 365 -21.82 10.71 -12.43
CA ALA A 365 -21.54 9.32 -12.09
C ALA A 365 -21.50 9.10 -10.56
N LEU A 366 -20.88 10.03 -9.82
CA LEU A 366 -20.85 10.01 -8.37
C LEU A 366 -22.25 10.20 -7.76
N GLN A 367 -23.13 11.00 -8.35
CA GLN A 367 -24.46 11.25 -7.82
C GLN A 367 -25.46 10.13 -8.12
N HIS A 368 -25.50 9.64 -9.36
CA HIS A 368 -26.59 8.80 -9.84
C HIS A 368 -26.25 7.33 -10.05
N ALA A 369 -24.97 6.99 -10.29
CA ALA A 369 -24.60 5.59 -10.49
C ALA A 369 -24.74 4.79 -9.18
N ASP A 370 -25.16 3.54 -9.24
CA ASP A 370 -25.06 2.65 -8.10
C ASP A 370 -23.58 2.34 -7.79
N ILE A 371 -23.30 1.79 -6.59
CA ILE A 371 -21.92 1.59 -6.15
C ILE A 371 -21.11 0.66 -7.08
N LYS A 372 -21.75 -0.35 -7.68
CA LYS A 372 -21.06 -1.29 -8.57
C LYS A 372 -20.65 -0.58 -9.87
N THR A 373 -21.57 0.18 -10.44
CA THR A 373 -21.29 0.98 -11.65
C THR A 373 -20.25 2.05 -11.37
N PHE A 374 -20.33 2.74 -10.23
CA PHE A 374 -19.35 3.77 -9.87
C PHE A 374 -17.93 3.20 -9.67
N LYS A 375 -17.80 2.05 -9.00
CA LYS A 375 -16.50 1.36 -8.87
C LYS A 375 -15.90 1.00 -10.23
N ASN A 376 -16.73 0.53 -11.16
CA ASN A 376 -16.28 0.23 -12.52
C ASN A 376 -15.90 1.49 -13.29
N TYR A 377 -16.67 2.58 -13.14
CA TYR A 377 -16.38 3.88 -13.74
C TYR A 377 -15.00 4.41 -13.32
N VAL A 378 -14.71 4.42 -12.02
CA VAL A 378 -13.41 4.87 -11.48
C VAL A 378 -12.26 3.97 -11.95
N LYS A 379 -12.51 2.66 -12.14
CA LYS A 379 -11.50 1.69 -12.60
C LYS A 379 -11.22 1.78 -14.10
N GLU A 380 -12.26 1.88 -14.91
CA GLU A 380 -12.17 1.73 -16.37
C GLU A 380 -11.78 3.02 -17.10
N GLY A 381 -11.80 4.17 -16.40
CA GLY A 381 -11.25 5.45 -16.86
C GLY A 381 -11.38 5.67 -18.36
N LYS A 382 -12.59 5.95 -18.86
CA LYS A 382 -12.77 6.22 -20.30
C LYS A 382 -12.33 7.64 -20.58
N PHE A 383 -11.19 7.82 -21.25
CA PHE A 383 -10.81 9.13 -21.76
C PHE A 383 -11.75 9.53 -22.90
N SER A 384 -12.38 10.70 -22.77
CA SER A 384 -13.30 11.27 -23.76
C SER A 384 -12.63 11.54 -25.11
N ASN A 385 -11.30 11.74 -25.14
CA ASN A 385 -10.49 11.93 -26.36
C ASN A 385 -9.42 10.84 -26.54
N ALA A 386 -9.83 9.57 -26.54
CA ALA A 386 -8.94 8.43 -26.77
C ALA A 386 -8.06 8.59 -28.03
N ASP A 387 -8.59 9.16 -29.11
CA ASP A 387 -7.86 9.30 -30.38
C ASP A 387 -6.69 10.31 -30.29
N ASP A 388 -6.85 11.42 -29.55
CA ASP A 388 -5.79 12.42 -29.34
C ASP A 388 -4.70 11.91 -28.39
N LEU A 389 -5.10 11.16 -27.37
CA LEU A 389 -4.17 10.54 -26.41
C LEU A 389 -3.35 9.41 -27.04
N ILE A 390 -3.93 8.64 -27.98
CA ILE A 390 -3.17 7.68 -28.79
C ILE A 390 -2.11 8.42 -29.62
N GLU A 391 -2.45 9.59 -30.17
CA GLU A 391 -1.51 10.39 -30.95
C GLU A 391 -0.38 10.95 -30.09
N ILE A 392 -0.69 11.52 -28.92
CA ILE A 392 0.31 12.00 -27.96
C ILE A 392 1.21 10.84 -27.48
N TRP A 393 0.63 9.68 -27.15
CA TRP A 393 1.37 8.47 -26.78
C TRP A 393 2.36 8.03 -27.86
N ASP A 394 1.88 7.99 -29.11
CA ASP A 394 2.71 7.63 -30.26
C ASP A 394 3.83 8.68 -30.46
N GLN A 395 3.56 9.98 -30.30
CA GLN A 395 4.55 11.04 -30.42
C GLN A 395 5.61 11.00 -29.30
N ALA A 396 5.21 10.76 -28.06
CA ALA A 396 6.13 10.65 -26.92
C ALA A 396 7.15 9.53 -27.13
N HIS A 397 6.70 8.34 -27.56
CA HIS A 397 7.61 7.22 -27.85
C HIS A 397 8.47 7.45 -29.10
N ILE A 398 7.97 8.21 -30.08
CA ILE A 398 8.78 8.65 -31.23
C ILE A 398 9.88 9.63 -30.78
N TYR A 399 9.56 10.53 -29.86
CA TYR A 399 10.47 11.52 -29.28
C TYR A 399 11.54 10.88 -28.37
N GLU A 400 11.14 10.00 -27.45
CA GLU A 400 12.05 9.24 -26.57
C GLU A 400 13.02 8.36 -27.35
N ALA A 401 12.60 7.86 -28.51
CA ALA A 401 13.46 7.11 -29.42
C ALA A 401 14.51 7.97 -30.18
N LYS A 402 14.68 9.25 -29.78
CA LYS A 402 15.71 10.24 -30.17
C LYS A 402 16.06 10.24 -31.66
N ALA A 403 15.07 10.39 -32.55
CA ALA A 403 15.36 10.57 -33.97
C ALA A 403 14.23 11.32 -34.69
N SER A 404 14.47 12.61 -34.93
CA SER A 404 13.60 13.51 -35.72
C SER A 404 13.40 13.10 -37.18
N CYS A 405 14.06 12.04 -37.67
CA CYS A 405 14.03 11.63 -39.08
C CYS A 405 13.81 10.11 -39.30
N ARG A 406 12.77 9.52 -38.68
CA ARG A 406 12.36 8.12 -38.96
C ARG A 406 11.39 8.01 -40.14
N THR A 407 11.64 7.04 -41.01
CA THR A 407 10.76 6.66 -42.13
C THR A 407 9.41 6.13 -41.64
N ALA A 408 8.37 6.17 -42.47
CA ALA A 408 7.02 5.71 -42.13
C ALA A 408 6.99 4.25 -41.59
N VAL A 409 7.90 3.39 -42.08
CA VAL A 409 8.03 1.99 -41.63
C VAL A 409 8.60 1.89 -40.22
N GLN A 410 9.58 2.72 -39.87
CA GLN A 410 10.16 2.73 -38.53
C GLN A 410 9.17 3.25 -37.48
N ARG A 411 8.39 4.30 -37.81
CA ARG A 411 7.29 4.77 -36.95
C ARG A 411 6.22 3.71 -36.77
N TYR A 412 5.89 2.96 -37.83
CA TYR A 412 4.96 1.83 -37.73
C TYR A 412 5.48 0.73 -36.78
N ARG A 413 6.76 0.35 -36.86
CA ARG A 413 7.37 -0.65 -35.97
C ARG A 413 7.39 -0.20 -34.50
N LEU A 414 7.72 1.06 -34.23
CA LEU A 414 7.65 1.66 -32.89
C LEU A 414 6.25 1.56 -32.31
N ARG A 415 5.24 1.94 -33.10
CA ARG A 415 3.84 1.80 -32.74
C ARG A 415 3.46 0.35 -32.41
N GLN A 416 3.94 -0.63 -33.18
CA GLN A 416 3.65 -2.04 -32.88
C GLN A 416 4.37 -2.54 -31.61
N ARG A 417 5.52 -1.96 -31.26
CA ARG A 417 6.29 -2.33 -30.07
C ARG A 417 5.73 -1.73 -28.78
N PHE A 418 5.22 -0.51 -28.83
CA PHE A 418 4.64 0.20 -27.69
C PHE A 418 3.15 0.44 -27.94
N LEU A 419 2.33 -0.51 -27.49
CA LEU A 419 0.88 -0.39 -27.58
C LEU A 419 0.38 0.60 -26.52
N PRO A 420 -0.61 1.47 -26.85
CA PRO A 420 -1.19 2.35 -25.86
C PRO A 420 -1.85 1.53 -24.74
N PRO A 421 -1.78 2.00 -23.48
CA PRO A 421 -2.40 1.34 -22.35
C PRO A 421 -3.91 1.22 -22.54
N ARG A 422 -4.52 0.22 -21.89
CA ARG A 422 -5.96 -0.09 -22.02
C ARG A 422 -6.88 1.06 -21.62
N SER A 423 -6.41 1.96 -20.76
CA SER A 423 -7.13 3.17 -20.39
C SER A 423 -7.31 4.11 -21.60
N ILE A 424 -6.29 4.24 -22.46
CA ILE A 424 -6.33 5.05 -23.69
C ILE A 424 -6.96 4.29 -24.86
N CYS A 425 -6.75 2.97 -24.95
CA CYS A 425 -7.29 2.13 -26.03
C CYS A 425 -7.91 0.82 -25.48
N PRO A 426 -9.17 0.84 -25.03
CA PRO A 426 -9.80 -0.30 -24.34
C PRO A 426 -9.89 -1.58 -25.17
N SER A 427 -9.98 -1.46 -26.50
CA SER A 427 -10.00 -2.60 -27.42
C SER A 427 -8.63 -3.24 -27.63
N GLY A 428 -7.53 -2.58 -27.23
CA GLY A 428 -6.16 -2.95 -27.63
C GLY A 428 -5.90 -2.86 -29.14
N VAL A 429 -6.90 -2.44 -29.92
CA VAL A 429 -6.88 -2.37 -31.38
C VAL A 429 -7.00 -0.92 -31.78
N ARG A 430 -5.88 -0.34 -32.25
CA ARG A 430 -5.86 0.98 -32.86
C ARG A 430 -6.95 1.09 -33.94
N LYS A 431 -7.76 2.15 -33.92
CA LYS A 431 -8.58 2.52 -35.10
C LYS A 431 -7.63 2.67 -36.29
N LYS A 432 -7.77 1.82 -37.30
CA LYS A 432 -6.94 1.88 -38.51
C LYS A 432 -7.32 3.13 -39.33
N LYS A 433 -6.75 4.29 -39.01
CA LYS A 433 -6.79 5.46 -39.93
C LYS A 433 -6.13 5.03 -41.26
N GLY A 434 -6.89 5.06 -42.36
CA GLY A 434 -6.33 5.01 -43.70
C GLY A 434 -6.30 3.67 -44.44
N ARG A 435 -7.17 2.69 -44.15
CA ARG A 435 -7.51 1.68 -45.16
C ARG A 435 -8.62 2.23 -46.04
N PHE A 436 -8.41 2.24 -47.35
CA PHE A 436 -9.50 2.45 -48.30
C PHE A 436 -10.59 1.41 -48.04
N SER A 437 -11.85 1.78 -48.27
CA SER A 437 -12.97 0.86 -48.14
C SER A 437 -12.73 -0.37 -49.04
N LYS A 438 -13.37 -1.49 -48.70
CA LYS A 438 -13.25 -2.72 -49.50
C LYS A 438 -13.74 -2.48 -50.94
N GLU A 439 -14.77 -1.66 -51.08
CA GLU A 439 -15.32 -1.22 -52.36
C GLU A 439 -14.32 -0.37 -53.18
N THR A 440 -13.71 0.64 -52.56
CA THR A 440 -12.65 1.44 -53.19
C THR A 440 -11.45 0.59 -53.58
N CYS A 441 -11.03 -0.36 -52.72
CA CYS A 441 -9.95 -1.29 -53.05
C CYS A 441 -10.30 -2.18 -54.24
N ASN A 442 -11.53 -2.70 -54.29
CA ASN A 442 -11.99 -3.57 -55.36
C ASN A 442 -12.07 -2.81 -56.69
N SER A 443 -12.58 -1.57 -56.68
CA SER A 443 -12.66 -0.74 -57.88
C SER A 443 -11.28 -0.36 -58.44
N LEU A 444 -10.35 0.07 -57.59
CA LEU A 444 -8.97 0.35 -58.00
C LEU A 444 -8.25 -0.91 -58.51
N GLN A 445 -8.55 -2.07 -57.92
CA GLN A 445 -8.02 -3.36 -58.36
C GLN A 445 -8.64 -3.84 -59.68
N ALA A 446 -9.93 -3.60 -59.92
CA ALA A 446 -10.60 -3.89 -61.18
C ALA A 446 -9.99 -3.08 -62.31
N TRP A 447 -9.85 -1.76 -62.12
CA TRP A 447 -9.17 -0.87 -63.06
C TRP A 447 -7.75 -1.36 -63.38
N LEU A 448 -6.98 -1.76 -62.36
CA LEU A 448 -5.62 -2.27 -62.54
C LEU A 448 -5.58 -3.60 -63.31
N THR A 449 -6.59 -4.45 -63.15
CA THR A 449 -6.66 -5.77 -63.79
C THR A 449 -7.01 -5.63 -65.27
N GLU A 450 -7.92 -4.71 -65.60
CA GLU A 450 -8.27 -4.35 -66.98
C GLU A 450 -7.08 -3.76 -67.74
N ARG A 451 -6.18 -3.06 -67.04
CA ARG A 451 -5.01 -2.38 -67.62
C ARG A 451 -3.69 -2.90 -67.10
N ILE A 452 -3.58 -4.23 -67.01
CA ILE A 452 -2.37 -4.86 -66.45
C ILE A 452 -1.15 -4.67 -67.36
N SER A 453 -1.37 -4.50 -68.68
CA SER A 453 -0.34 -4.22 -69.68
C SER A 453 0.18 -2.78 -69.62
N ASP A 454 -0.68 -1.82 -69.25
CA ASP A 454 -0.32 -0.41 -69.06
C ASP A 454 -0.94 0.16 -67.77
N PRO A 455 -0.34 -0.12 -66.60
CA PRO A 455 -0.91 0.20 -65.30
C PRO A 455 -0.65 1.67 -64.87
N TYR A 456 -0.77 2.61 -65.80
CA TYR A 456 -0.53 4.05 -65.59
C TYR A 456 -1.82 4.83 -65.90
N PRO A 457 -2.61 5.21 -64.87
CA PRO A 457 -3.78 6.03 -65.11
C PRO A 457 -3.34 7.43 -65.57
N ASP A 458 -3.99 7.94 -66.60
CA ASP A 458 -3.71 9.27 -67.12
C ASP A 458 -4.16 10.38 -66.15
N ALA A 459 -4.07 11.65 -66.54
CA ALA A 459 -4.49 12.76 -65.67
C ALA A 459 -6.01 12.74 -65.39
N THR A 460 -6.81 12.41 -66.39
CA THR A 460 -8.28 12.41 -66.36
C THR A 460 -8.80 11.24 -65.53
N GLU A 461 -8.24 10.06 -65.72
CA GLU A 461 -8.58 8.82 -65.02
C GLU A 461 -8.19 8.88 -63.54
N ARG A 462 -7.05 9.50 -63.23
CA ARG A 462 -6.70 9.78 -61.83
C ARG A 462 -7.71 10.70 -61.15
N LEU A 463 -8.25 11.68 -61.87
CA LEU A 463 -9.25 12.61 -61.36
C LEU A 463 -10.61 11.92 -61.19
N MET A 464 -11.03 11.10 -62.15
CA MET A 464 -12.24 10.29 -62.05
C MET A 464 -12.19 9.31 -60.87
N LEU A 465 -11.09 8.56 -60.72
CA LEU A 465 -10.91 7.63 -59.60
C LEU A 465 -10.83 8.33 -58.24
N ALA A 466 -10.30 9.56 -58.20
CA ALA A 466 -10.28 10.39 -57.02
C ALA A 466 -11.70 10.85 -56.65
N GLN A 467 -12.45 11.37 -57.62
CA GLN A 467 -13.81 11.88 -57.42
C GLN A 467 -14.81 10.77 -57.07
N GLN A 468 -14.73 9.63 -57.76
CA GLN A 468 -15.64 8.49 -57.58
C GLN A 468 -15.54 7.87 -56.18
N HIS A 469 -14.34 7.87 -55.57
CA HIS A 469 -14.08 7.22 -54.29
C HIS A 469 -13.79 8.20 -53.15
N GLY A 470 -13.96 9.51 -53.37
CA GLY A 470 -13.64 10.54 -52.39
C GLY A 470 -12.16 10.52 -51.95
N LEU A 471 -11.25 10.13 -52.85
CA LEU A 471 -9.81 10.06 -52.60
C LEU A 471 -9.11 11.34 -53.09
N THR A 472 -7.95 11.66 -52.51
CA THR A 472 -7.08 12.70 -53.07
C THR A 472 -6.29 12.14 -54.26
N LEU A 473 -5.92 13.00 -55.22
CA LEU A 473 -5.05 12.64 -56.34
C LEU A 473 -3.74 11.98 -55.87
N HIS A 474 -3.22 12.42 -54.71
CA HIS A 474 -2.02 11.85 -54.10
C HIS A 474 -2.24 10.41 -53.59
N GLN A 475 -3.38 10.14 -52.97
CA GLN A 475 -3.77 8.80 -52.51
C GLN A 475 -3.91 7.82 -53.68
N VAL A 476 -4.56 8.25 -54.77
CA VAL A 476 -4.68 7.46 -56.02
C VAL A 476 -3.29 7.19 -56.61
N LYS A 477 -2.44 8.22 -56.73
CA LYS A 477 -1.06 8.10 -57.24
C LYS A 477 -0.22 7.11 -56.42
N ASN A 478 -0.27 7.20 -55.09
CA ASN A 478 0.49 6.32 -54.19
C ASN A 478 -0.02 4.89 -54.23
N TRP A 479 -1.33 4.69 -54.36
CA TRP A 479 -1.91 3.36 -54.48
C TRP A 479 -1.42 2.66 -55.74
N PHE A 480 -1.52 3.29 -56.91
CA PHE A 480 -1.05 2.70 -58.18
C PHE A 480 0.47 2.49 -58.20
N SER A 481 1.25 3.40 -57.60
CA SER A 481 2.70 3.21 -57.46
C SER A 481 3.05 1.96 -56.65
N ASN A 482 2.37 1.77 -55.51
CA ASN A 482 2.55 0.57 -54.69
C ASN A 482 1.99 -0.69 -55.37
N ALA A 483 0.87 -0.59 -56.09
CA ALA A 483 0.26 -1.71 -56.79
C ALA A 483 1.14 -2.21 -57.95
N ARG A 484 1.72 -1.30 -58.74
CA ARG A 484 2.74 -1.64 -59.75
C ARG A 484 3.98 -2.29 -59.15
N ARG A 485 4.47 -1.81 -58.01
CA ARG A 485 5.61 -2.43 -57.31
C ARG A 485 5.28 -3.87 -56.87
N ARG A 486 4.04 -4.13 -56.43
CA ARG A 486 3.55 -5.47 -56.09
C ARG A 486 3.42 -6.37 -57.33
N LEU A 487 2.95 -5.84 -58.45
CA LEU A 487 2.92 -6.56 -59.74
C LEU A 487 4.32 -6.96 -60.19
N ARG A 488 5.29 -6.04 -60.12
CA ARG A 488 6.68 -6.29 -60.51
C ARG A 488 7.40 -7.30 -59.61
N ASN A 489 7.05 -7.31 -58.32
CA ASN A 489 7.64 -8.22 -57.34
C ASN A 489 6.89 -9.55 -57.21
N LYS A 490 5.90 -9.85 -58.07
CA LYS A 490 5.33 -11.20 -58.15
C LYS A 490 6.42 -12.14 -58.69
N PRO A 491 6.81 -13.21 -57.97
CA PRO A 491 7.76 -14.17 -58.49
C PRO A 491 7.17 -14.82 -59.75
N SER A 492 7.84 -14.68 -60.90
CA SER A 492 7.45 -15.41 -62.10
C SER A 492 7.58 -16.91 -61.81
N LYS A 493 6.49 -17.67 -61.98
CA LYS A 493 6.55 -19.13 -62.11
C LYS A 493 7.23 -19.45 -63.45
N ARG A 494 8.56 -19.38 -63.51
CA ARG A 494 9.36 -19.98 -64.58
C ARG A 494 10.53 -20.74 -63.95
N PRO A 495 10.84 -21.97 -64.42
CA PRO A 495 11.90 -22.78 -63.82
C PRO A 495 13.24 -22.07 -63.97
N LYS A 496 14.04 -22.06 -62.89
CA LYS A 496 15.43 -21.63 -62.92
C LYS A 496 16.19 -22.60 -63.81
N ASN A 497 16.45 -22.23 -65.06
CA ASN A 497 17.58 -22.71 -65.86
C ASN A 497 17.76 -21.77 -67.05
N LEU A 498 18.72 -20.86 -66.91
CA LEU A 498 19.52 -20.14 -67.92
C LEU A 498 19.97 -18.84 -67.27
N ARG A 499 21.03 -18.94 -66.47
CA ARG A 499 21.75 -17.80 -65.92
C ARG A 499 23.17 -17.89 -66.42
N GLN A 500 23.44 -17.45 -67.64
CA GLN A 500 24.76 -17.00 -68.10
C GLN A 500 24.74 -16.41 -69.52
N LYS A 501 25.56 -15.36 -69.72
CA LYS A 501 25.91 -14.62 -70.96
C LYS A 501 24.80 -13.66 -71.46
N ARG A 502 24.98 -12.34 -71.66
CA ARG A 502 26.09 -11.38 -71.89
C ARG A 502 25.63 -10.01 -71.31
N ALA A 503 26.41 -9.27 -70.52
CA ALA A 503 27.55 -8.41 -70.88
C ALA A 503 27.18 -7.22 -71.80
N GLY A 504 27.36 -6.00 -71.27
CA GLY A 504 27.79 -4.83 -72.05
C GLY A 504 26.83 -3.64 -72.17
N TRP A 505 26.80 -2.76 -71.16
CA TRP A 505 26.98 -1.31 -71.41
C TRP A 505 27.34 -0.56 -70.12
N LYS A 506 28.54 0.04 -70.09
CA LYS A 506 28.92 1.18 -69.25
C LYS A 506 29.18 2.35 -70.20
N PRO A 507 28.92 3.58 -69.76
CA PRO A 507 30.02 4.54 -69.57
C PRO A 507 29.82 5.32 -68.25
N GLU A 508 30.75 6.05 -67.65
CA GLU A 508 32.20 6.23 -67.71
C GLU A 508 32.54 7.05 -66.44
N LYS A 509 33.79 7.01 -65.99
CA LYS A 509 34.26 7.66 -64.76
C LYS A 509 34.40 9.16 -64.97
N ASP A 510 34.31 9.95 -63.89
CA ASP A 510 35.41 10.86 -63.59
C ASP A 510 35.60 11.11 -62.08
N VAL A 511 36.85 10.84 -61.68
CA VAL A 511 37.69 11.43 -60.62
C VAL A 511 37.16 11.51 -59.17
N THR A 512 37.69 10.60 -58.34
CA THR A 512 37.96 10.78 -56.90
C THR A 512 39.30 11.53 -56.73
N PRO A 513 39.66 12.05 -55.53
CA PRO A 513 40.28 11.17 -54.52
C PRO A 513 39.63 11.35 -53.13
N SER A 514 39.28 10.26 -52.44
CA SER A 514 40.15 9.48 -51.53
C SER A 514 40.55 10.28 -50.29
N VAL A 515 40.34 9.79 -49.06
CA VAL A 515 41.19 8.79 -48.37
C VAL A 515 40.27 8.10 -47.33
N SER A 516 39.85 6.85 -47.55
CA SER A 516 40.46 5.58 -47.12
C SER A 516 40.44 5.36 -45.61
N GLN A 517 39.68 4.34 -45.17
CA GLN A 517 40.20 3.12 -44.51
C GLN A 517 40.27 3.27 -42.98
N SER A 518 39.99 2.30 -42.13
CA SER A 518 39.47 0.94 -42.22
C SER A 518 39.36 0.44 -40.77
N GLU A 519 38.46 -0.51 -40.53
CA GLU A 519 38.63 -1.67 -39.63
C GLU A 519 39.15 -1.47 -38.18
N LYS A 520 38.27 -1.79 -37.22
CA LYS A 520 38.40 -2.91 -36.26
C LYS A 520 39.75 -3.04 -35.54
N ALA A 521 39.75 -2.91 -34.21
CA ALA A 521 40.13 -3.99 -33.29
C ALA A 521 39.92 -3.58 -31.82
N LEU A 522 39.50 -4.58 -31.02
CA LEU A 522 39.59 -4.62 -29.57
C LEU A 522 41.06 -4.61 -29.11
N ALA A 523 41.38 -3.90 -28.02
CA ALA A 523 41.83 -4.45 -26.73
C ALA A 523 42.78 -3.52 -25.95
N LEU A 524 42.62 -3.57 -24.62
CA LEU A 524 43.57 -3.27 -23.53
C LEU A 524 43.87 -1.81 -23.11
N SER A 525 43.67 -1.60 -21.81
CA SER A 525 44.09 -0.48 -20.94
C SER A 525 45.61 -0.26 -20.94
N PRO A 526 46.14 0.93 -20.54
CA PRO A 526 46.57 1.13 -19.14
C PRO A 526 46.54 2.60 -18.63
N SER A 527 47.05 2.78 -17.41
CA SER A 527 46.88 3.86 -16.41
C SER A 527 47.92 5.02 -16.44
N LYS A 528 47.60 6.11 -15.69
CA LYS A 528 48.42 7.24 -15.13
C LYS A 528 48.86 8.33 -16.15
N THR A 529 48.91 9.65 -15.91
CA THR A 529 49.18 10.48 -14.70
C THR A 529 48.74 11.97 -14.96
N GLN A 530 48.53 12.73 -13.88
CA GLN A 530 48.19 14.17 -13.65
C GLN A 530 49.11 15.24 -14.34
N PRO A 531 48.97 16.60 -14.21
CA PRO A 531 48.22 17.43 -13.21
C PRO A 531 47.56 18.78 -13.67
N ALA A 532 46.99 19.50 -12.68
CA ALA A 532 46.61 20.94 -12.60
C ALA A 532 45.28 21.35 -13.29
N GLU A 533 44.39 22.20 -12.75
CA GLU A 533 44.38 23.10 -11.58
C GLU A 533 42.91 23.46 -11.26
N GLN A 534 42.55 23.56 -9.97
CA GLN A 534 41.25 24.03 -9.47
C GLN A 534 41.26 25.54 -9.22
N PRO A 535 40.06 26.17 -9.16
CA PRO A 535 39.80 27.14 -8.11
C PRO A 535 38.56 26.76 -7.28
N GLN A 536 38.83 26.52 -5.99
CA GLN A 536 38.11 26.94 -4.79
C GLN A 536 36.58 26.73 -4.70
N SER A 537 36.19 25.67 -3.98
CA SER A 537 34.99 25.64 -3.15
C SER A 537 35.42 25.58 -1.68
N ILE A 538 34.94 26.54 -0.89
CA ILE A 538 35.22 26.70 0.54
C ILE A 538 34.59 25.55 1.34
N ASP A 539 35.44 24.86 2.10
CA ASP A 539 35.06 23.94 3.18
C ASP A 539 34.40 24.70 4.33
N ASN A 540 33.39 24.08 4.95
CA ASN A 540 33.36 24.02 6.41
C ASN A 540 32.68 22.75 6.89
N THR A 541 33.46 22.00 7.64
CA THR A 541 33.21 20.75 8.34
C THR A 541 32.17 20.86 9.46
N ASN A 542 31.58 19.70 9.79
CA ASN A 542 31.16 19.29 11.13
C ASN A 542 30.24 20.22 11.93
N ILE A 543 28.94 19.89 11.94
CA ILE A 543 28.15 19.90 13.17
C ILE A 543 27.39 18.58 13.24
N ALA A 544 27.70 17.78 14.26
CA ALA A 544 26.98 16.56 14.62
C ALA A 544 25.48 16.86 14.90
N PRO A 545 24.52 15.99 14.57
CA PRO A 545 23.10 16.23 14.89
C PRO A 545 22.76 15.93 16.37
N GLN A 546 23.69 16.20 17.29
CA GLN A 546 23.47 16.13 18.74
C GLN A 546 22.85 17.42 19.31
N VAL A 547 22.45 18.38 18.46
CA VAL A 547 21.85 19.65 18.90
C VAL A 547 20.56 19.92 18.12
N MET A 548 19.53 19.10 18.35
CA MET A 548 18.11 19.45 18.14
C MET A 548 17.21 18.61 19.08
N TRP A 549 17.67 18.36 20.31
CA TRP A 549 16.89 17.60 21.31
C TRP A 549 16.47 18.42 22.54
N ASN A 550 16.91 19.67 22.67
CA ASN A 550 16.72 20.44 23.92
C ASN A 550 15.82 21.68 23.81
N THR A 551 14.85 21.72 22.89
CA THR A 551 13.95 22.89 22.78
C THR A 551 12.46 22.57 22.79
N VAL A 552 12.04 21.40 23.31
CA VAL A 552 10.61 21.04 23.41
C VAL A 552 10.10 20.90 24.86
N TYR A 553 10.95 21.05 25.87
CA TYR A 553 10.50 21.12 27.27
C TYR A 553 10.89 22.44 27.92
N ASN A 554 10.11 23.49 27.63
CA ASN A 554 9.78 24.54 28.59
C ASN A 554 8.89 25.59 27.93
N TYR A 555 7.61 25.64 28.32
CA TYR A 555 6.94 26.92 28.61
C TYR A 555 5.85 26.69 29.66
N PRO A 556 5.77 27.53 30.72
CA PRO A 556 4.87 27.34 31.85
C PRO A 556 3.53 28.05 31.64
N GLY A 557 2.45 27.41 32.10
CA GLY A 557 1.17 28.02 32.49
C GLY A 557 0.28 28.58 31.39
N VAL A 558 -0.92 28.00 31.21
CA VAL A 558 -2.23 28.70 31.31
C VAL A 558 -3.34 27.67 31.62
N ASN A 559 -3.91 27.86 32.81
CA ASN A 559 -5.22 27.47 33.37
C ASN A 559 -6.21 26.59 32.59
N SER A 560 -6.61 25.53 33.30
CA SER A 560 -7.94 24.91 33.38
C SER A 560 -9.10 25.60 32.63
N VAL A 561 -9.63 24.92 31.61
CA VAL A 561 -11.04 25.04 31.22
C VAL A 561 -11.60 23.62 31.04
N ILE A 562 -12.51 23.25 31.93
CA ILE A 562 -13.29 22.02 31.86
C ILE A 562 -14.43 22.25 30.86
N GLY A 563 -14.42 21.54 29.72
CA GLY A 563 -15.45 21.59 28.69
C GLY A 563 -15.25 20.50 27.62
N PRO A 564 -16.28 20.14 26.83
CA PRO A 564 -16.17 19.12 25.78
C PRO A 564 -15.19 19.59 24.68
N PRO A 565 -14.51 18.67 23.96
CA PRO A 565 -13.40 19.02 23.08
C PRO A 565 -13.87 19.94 21.93
N GLN A 566 -13.27 21.12 21.85
CA GLN A 566 -13.47 22.09 20.77
C GLN A 566 -12.21 22.10 19.89
N PHE A 567 -12.38 21.97 18.58
CA PHE A 567 -11.33 22.34 17.63
C PHE A 567 -11.27 23.87 17.59
N ALA A 568 -10.10 24.43 17.92
CA ALA A 568 -9.87 25.86 17.85
C ALA A 568 -9.84 26.35 16.39
N PRO A 569 -10.28 27.59 16.10
CA PRO A 569 -10.25 28.12 14.73
C PRO A 569 -8.81 28.34 14.25
N PHE A 570 -8.58 27.97 12.99
CA PHE A 570 -7.29 28.13 12.32
C PHE A 570 -6.87 29.60 12.23
N PHE A 571 -5.80 29.96 12.93
CA PHE A 571 -4.87 31.00 12.46
C PHE A 571 -3.65 30.30 11.88
N ALA A 572 -3.35 30.62 10.62
CA ALA A 572 -2.18 30.16 9.89
C ALA A 572 -0.90 30.79 10.46
N THR A 573 -0.49 30.39 11.67
CA THR A 573 0.84 30.68 12.23
C THR A 573 1.19 29.61 13.26
N SER A 574 1.61 28.43 12.82
CA SER A 574 2.45 27.56 13.66
C SER A 574 3.37 26.73 12.77
N ALA A 575 4.64 26.70 13.16
CA ALA A 575 5.74 26.06 12.45
C ALA A 575 5.42 24.60 12.08
N PRO A 576 5.99 24.07 10.97
CA PRO A 576 5.70 22.71 10.53
C PRO A 576 6.20 21.70 11.56
N TYR A 577 5.27 20.98 12.20
CA TYR A 577 5.59 19.80 13.02
C TYR A 577 6.10 18.68 12.10
N GLN A 578 7.38 18.30 12.26
CA GLN A 578 8.01 17.19 11.55
C GLN A 578 7.75 15.87 12.27
N LEU A 579 7.24 14.86 11.56
CA LEU A 579 7.20 13.49 12.07
C LEU A 579 8.63 12.90 12.04
N PRO A 580 9.13 12.26 13.12
CA PRO A 580 10.55 11.89 13.27
C PRO A 580 11.16 10.95 12.22
N TRP A 581 10.37 10.37 11.33
CA TRP A 581 10.77 9.28 10.43
C TRP A 581 10.57 9.58 8.95
N LEU A 582 10.17 10.81 8.64
CA LEU A 582 10.11 11.34 7.28
C LEU A 582 10.86 12.67 7.26
N PRO A 583 12.12 12.71 6.80
CA PRO A 583 12.76 13.98 6.49
C PRO A 583 12.02 14.59 5.28
N ASN A 584 11.51 15.81 5.47
CA ASN A 584 10.97 16.70 4.43
C ASN A 584 9.71 16.24 3.68
N VAL A 585 8.55 16.24 4.35
CA VAL A 585 7.26 16.32 3.63
C VAL A 585 6.37 17.40 4.24
N THR A 586 6.37 18.59 3.62
CA THR A 586 5.31 19.58 3.80
C THR A 586 4.07 19.09 3.05
N LEU A 587 3.06 18.59 3.78
CA LEU A 587 1.76 18.18 3.23
C LEU A 587 1.02 19.32 2.47
N PHE A 588 1.48 20.57 2.62
CA PHE A 588 0.73 21.76 2.21
C PHE A 588 1.37 22.64 1.11
N SER A 589 2.57 22.36 0.59
CA SER A 589 3.18 23.25 -0.43
C SER A 589 2.89 22.87 -1.89
N ALA A 590 2.19 21.75 -2.15
CA ALA A 590 2.06 21.21 -3.52
C ALA A 590 0.66 21.36 -4.16
N LEU A 591 -0.32 21.95 -3.46
CA LEU A 591 -1.71 22.02 -3.95
C LEU A 591 -2.29 23.44 -4.12
N LEU A 592 -1.47 24.48 -4.01
CA LEU A 592 -1.80 25.83 -4.47
C LEU A 592 -0.58 26.36 -5.26
N PRO A 593 -0.65 26.55 -6.60
CA PRO A 593 0.30 27.44 -7.23
C PRO A 593 0.09 28.82 -6.59
N ALA A 594 1.14 29.33 -5.94
CA ALA A 594 1.18 30.70 -5.46
C ALA A 594 0.67 31.62 -6.58
N SER A 595 -0.32 32.45 -6.27
CA SER A 595 -0.76 33.52 -7.15
C SER A 595 0.45 34.37 -7.52
N LEU A 596 0.93 34.24 -8.75
CA LEU A 596 1.84 35.21 -9.35
C LEU A 596 1.07 36.52 -9.48
N ASN A 597 1.21 37.40 -8.48
CA ASN A 597 0.90 38.81 -8.65
C ASN A 597 1.80 39.35 -9.78
N PRO A 598 1.25 40.03 -10.80
CA PRO A 598 2.09 40.74 -11.76
C PRO A 598 2.82 41.88 -11.05
N PRO A 599 4.09 42.16 -11.35
CA PRO A 599 4.77 43.32 -10.79
C PRO A 599 4.11 44.58 -11.36
N GLY A 600 3.51 45.38 -10.48
CA GLY A 600 3.13 46.76 -10.79
C GLY A 600 4.36 47.62 -11.07
N PRO A 601 4.20 48.77 -11.76
CA PRO A 601 5.31 49.54 -12.27
C PRO A 601 6.06 50.23 -11.12
N ILE A 602 7.39 50.15 -11.19
CA ILE A 602 8.32 50.85 -10.31
C ILE A 602 8.36 52.32 -10.77
N CYS A 603 8.09 53.27 -9.87
CA CYS A 603 8.55 54.66 -9.98
C CYS A 603 9.99 54.75 -9.49
#